data_AF-A0A812SET4-F1
#
_entry.id   AF-A0A812SET4-F1
#
_cell.length_a   1.000
_cell.length_b   1.000
_cell.length_c   1.000
_cell.angle_alpha   90.00
_cell.angle_beta   90.00
_cell.angle_gamma   90.00
#
_symmetry.space_group_name_H-M   'P 1'
#
loop_
_entity.id
_entity.type
_entity.pdbx_description
1 polymer ?
#
loop_
_entity_poly.entity_id
_entity_poly.type
_entity_poly.pdbx_seq_one_letter_code
_entity_poly.pdbx_strand_id
1 'polypeptide(L)'
;MAVPLVHDAQQPASFSQVFCSEYPWLCGDKIDCRNSAGEAPSTEEIMQEKLRLWHQVVETPGQPNERSWCFANPIYWDLVVKECVAKGDLKTSAQVQFRFSVLNHPLDEMDASYCFLWGHCQNEEVTSRTTREEAIEMCNQIFPEPNSWQSVGFSDAPTNLSMDVSPRHVDSYTHFNTSDQVEIYAKLACAQGNYHCDVVYCKETYCQTEYYRQKYQHLSPKPR
;
A
#
# COMPACT_ATOMS: atom_id res chain seq x y z
N MET A 1 -60.46 21.63 2.48
CA MET A 1 -59.15 21.65 1.80
C MET A 1 -58.25 20.72 2.58
N ALA A 2 -57.88 19.57 2.00
CA ALA A 2 -57.04 18.58 2.66
C ALA A 2 -55.56 18.90 2.37
N VAL A 3 -54.75 18.98 3.42
CA VAL A 3 -53.30 19.15 3.33
C VAL A 3 -52.68 17.77 3.06
N PRO A 4 -51.87 17.60 2.00
CA PRO A 4 -51.17 16.33 1.79
C PRO A 4 -50.03 16.23 2.81
N LEU A 5 -50.06 15.16 3.61
CA LEU A 5 -48.93 14.73 4.44
C LEU A 5 -47.84 14.19 3.51
N VAL A 6 -46.79 14.99 3.30
CA VAL A 6 -45.55 14.54 2.71
C VAL A 6 -44.70 13.95 3.84
N HIS A 7 -44.74 12.62 3.97
CA HIS A 7 -43.79 11.86 4.77
C HIS A 7 -43.00 10.93 3.84
N ASP A 8 -42.12 11.52 3.02
CA ASP A 8 -40.94 10.78 2.56
C ASP A 8 -39.92 10.84 3.70
N ALA A 9 -40.04 9.89 4.63
CA ALA A 9 -38.95 9.58 5.53
C ALA A 9 -37.83 8.99 4.67
N GLN A 10 -36.90 9.83 4.22
CA GLN A 10 -35.66 9.37 3.60
C GLN A 10 -35.04 8.34 4.53
N GLN A 11 -34.95 7.10 4.05
CA GLN A 11 -34.22 6.06 4.78
C GLN A 11 -32.81 6.59 5.03
N PRO A 12 -32.28 6.43 6.26
CA PRO A 12 -30.92 6.87 6.54
C PRO A 12 -29.99 6.21 5.53
N ALA A 13 -29.10 7.03 4.93
CA ALA A 13 -28.12 6.54 3.98
C ALA A 13 -27.38 5.35 4.59
N SER A 14 -27.24 4.26 3.84
CA SER A 14 -26.52 3.10 4.35
C SER A 14 -25.06 3.47 4.61
N PHE A 15 -24.42 2.79 5.56
CA PHE A 15 -22.99 3.03 5.86
C PHE A 15 -22.13 2.92 4.59
N SER A 16 -22.47 2.03 3.66
CA SER A 16 -21.80 1.91 2.37
C SER A 16 -21.97 3.16 1.48
N GLN A 17 -23.14 3.78 1.48
CA GLN A 17 -23.36 5.04 0.75
C GLN A 17 -22.51 6.17 1.33
N VAL A 18 -22.42 6.28 2.66
CA VAL A 18 -21.57 7.29 3.30
C VAL A 18 -20.09 7.01 3.02
N PHE A 19 -19.65 5.77 3.23
CA PHE A 19 -18.27 5.34 3.00
C PHE A 19 -17.81 5.56 1.56
N CYS A 20 -18.57 5.11 0.56
CA CYS A 20 -18.21 5.28 -0.85
C CYS A 20 -18.38 6.72 -1.33
N SER A 21 -19.16 7.56 -0.63
CA SER A 21 -19.21 8.99 -0.93
C SER A 21 -17.97 9.73 -0.44
N GLU A 22 -17.40 9.30 0.69
CA GLU A 22 -16.19 9.89 1.28
C GLU A 22 -14.92 9.35 0.61
N TYR A 23 -14.89 8.04 0.32
CA TYR A 23 -13.76 7.32 -0.28
C TYR A 23 -14.18 6.61 -1.58
N PRO A 24 -14.58 7.34 -2.63
CA PRO A 24 -15.10 6.72 -3.86
C PRO A 24 -14.09 5.80 -4.57
N TRP A 25 -12.79 6.02 -4.36
CA TRP A 25 -11.73 5.18 -4.93
C TRP A 25 -11.61 3.79 -4.27
N LEU A 26 -12.28 3.57 -3.14
CA LEU A 26 -12.37 2.27 -2.47
C LEU A 26 -13.63 1.46 -2.89
N CYS A 27 -14.44 2.02 -3.78
CA CYS A 27 -15.66 1.37 -4.29
C CYS A 27 -15.71 1.42 -5.83
N GLY A 28 -14.54 1.42 -6.47
CA GLY A 28 -14.38 1.52 -7.93
C GLY A 28 -13.99 0.19 -8.57
N ASP A 29 -13.76 0.20 -9.88
CA ASP A 29 -13.47 -1.01 -10.65
C ASP A 29 -12.15 -1.68 -10.27
N LYS A 30 -11.18 -0.90 -9.78
CA LYS A 30 -9.86 -1.43 -9.36
C LYS A 30 -9.88 -1.96 -7.93
N ILE A 31 -10.53 -1.23 -7.03
CA ILE A 31 -10.65 -1.59 -5.62
C ILE A 31 -12.11 -1.46 -5.23
N ASP A 32 -12.68 -2.59 -4.81
CA ASP A 32 -14.01 -2.65 -4.23
C ASP A 32 -13.97 -3.25 -2.82
N CYS A 33 -14.09 -2.37 -1.84
CA CYS A 33 -14.11 -2.72 -0.43
C CYS A 33 -15.49 -3.14 0.06
N ARG A 34 -16.51 -3.18 -0.80
CA ARG A 34 -17.83 -3.70 -0.43
C ARG A 34 -17.79 -5.22 -0.29
N ASN A 35 -18.73 -5.78 0.46
CA ASN A 35 -18.98 -7.21 0.52
C ASN A 35 -19.77 -7.68 -0.71
N SER A 36 -20.07 -8.97 -0.78
CA SER A 36 -20.81 -9.56 -1.92
C SER A 36 -22.23 -9.04 -2.09
N ALA A 37 -22.82 -8.43 -1.05
CA ALA A 37 -24.12 -7.76 -1.11
C ALA A 37 -24.02 -6.30 -1.61
N GLY A 38 -22.81 -5.80 -1.88
CA GLY A 38 -22.58 -4.40 -2.23
C GLY A 38 -22.67 -3.45 -1.03
N GLU A 39 -22.56 -3.97 0.19
CA GLU A 39 -22.57 -3.21 1.44
C GLU A 39 -21.16 -3.11 2.03
N ALA A 40 -20.98 -2.34 3.10
CA ALA A 40 -19.69 -2.39 3.80
C ALA A 40 -19.55 -3.72 4.57
N PRO A 41 -18.34 -4.28 4.65
CA PRO A 41 -18.12 -5.51 5.40
C PRO A 41 -18.39 -5.29 6.88
N SER A 42 -19.03 -6.26 7.50
CA SER A 42 -19.23 -6.35 8.94
C SER A 42 -17.89 -6.48 9.68
N THR A 43 -17.88 -6.19 10.98
CA THR A 43 -16.68 -6.36 11.82
C THR A 43 -16.13 -7.78 11.76
N GLU A 44 -16.99 -8.79 11.72
CA GLU A 44 -16.58 -10.19 11.62
C GLU A 44 -15.93 -10.49 10.26
N GLU A 45 -16.52 -10.03 9.15
CA GLU A 45 -15.92 -10.17 7.82
C GLU A 45 -14.55 -9.47 7.74
N ILE A 46 -14.42 -8.27 8.32
CA ILE A 46 -13.14 -7.56 8.41
C ILE A 46 -12.11 -8.38 9.19
N MET A 47 -12.50 -8.96 10.33
CA MET A 47 -11.59 -9.76 11.15
C MET A 47 -11.14 -11.05 10.44
N GLN A 48 -12.07 -11.75 9.81
CA GLN A 48 -11.77 -12.97 9.05
C GLN A 48 -10.84 -12.68 7.89
N GLU A 49 -11.08 -11.60 7.16
CA GLU A 49 -10.26 -11.22 6.03
C GLU A 49 -8.87 -10.74 6.46
N LYS A 50 -8.77 -9.98 7.57
CA LYS A 50 -7.48 -9.64 8.16
C LYS A 50 -6.68 -10.88 8.57
N LEU A 51 -7.34 -11.89 9.18
CA LEU A 51 -6.68 -13.14 9.54
C LEU A 51 -6.22 -13.92 8.29
N ARG A 52 -6.99 -13.90 7.21
CA ARG A 52 -6.59 -14.50 5.94
C ARG A 52 -5.36 -13.80 5.36
N LEU A 53 -5.41 -12.48 5.25
CA LEU A 53 -4.32 -11.63 4.75
C LEU A 53 -3.06 -11.71 5.61
N TRP A 54 -3.22 -11.97 6.91
CA TRP A 54 -2.11 -12.23 7.82
C TRP A 54 -1.25 -13.39 7.33
N HIS A 55 -1.86 -14.45 6.79
CA HIS A 55 -1.15 -15.62 6.29
C HIS A 55 -0.83 -15.55 4.80
N GLN A 56 -1.69 -14.94 3.98
CA GLN A 56 -1.45 -14.81 2.54
C GLN A 56 -2.22 -13.63 1.94
N VAL A 57 -1.50 -12.67 1.37
CA VAL A 57 -2.11 -11.48 0.76
C VAL A 57 -2.79 -11.82 -0.55
N VAL A 58 -2.09 -12.54 -1.44
CA VAL A 58 -2.61 -12.91 -2.77
C VAL A 58 -3.73 -13.93 -2.65
N GLU A 59 -4.87 -13.62 -3.27
CA GLU A 59 -6.03 -14.51 -3.34
C GLU A 59 -6.04 -15.34 -4.64
N THR A 60 -5.69 -14.71 -5.77
CA THR A 60 -5.68 -15.35 -7.09
C THR A 60 -4.24 -15.44 -7.61
N PRO A 61 -3.73 -16.63 -7.98
CA PRO A 61 -2.38 -16.79 -8.51
C PRO A 61 -2.12 -15.87 -9.72
N GLY A 62 -0.95 -15.24 -9.71
CA GLY A 62 -0.49 -14.30 -10.73
C GLY A 62 -1.15 -12.92 -10.67
N GLN A 63 -2.06 -12.66 -9.73
CA GLN A 63 -2.77 -11.39 -9.62
C GLN A 63 -2.58 -10.76 -8.24
N PRO A 64 -2.20 -9.49 -8.16
CA PRO A 64 -2.11 -8.80 -6.88
C PRO A 64 -3.51 -8.61 -6.29
N ASN A 65 -3.59 -8.70 -4.97
CA ASN A 65 -4.80 -8.45 -4.20
C ASN A 65 -4.84 -6.99 -3.72
N GLU A 66 -5.27 -6.08 -4.61
CA GLU A 66 -5.45 -4.67 -4.25
C GLU A 66 -6.56 -4.46 -3.22
N ARG A 67 -7.52 -5.40 -3.10
CA ARG A 67 -8.56 -5.37 -2.07
C ARG A 67 -7.99 -5.53 -0.65
N SER A 68 -6.74 -6.01 -0.51
CA SER A 68 -6.04 -5.99 0.78
C SER A 68 -5.95 -4.58 1.39
N TRP A 69 -5.93 -3.52 0.57
CA TRP A 69 -5.93 -2.13 1.03
C TRP A 69 -7.20 -1.71 1.78
N CYS A 70 -8.32 -2.39 1.54
CA CYS A 70 -9.57 -2.16 2.28
C CYS A 70 -9.42 -2.39 3.79
N PHE A 71 -8.44 -3.19 4.18
CA PHE A 71 -8.19 -3.58 5.56
C PHE A 71 -6.98 -2.88 6.16
N ALA A 72 -6.34 -1.99 5.38
CA ALA A 72 -5.24 -1.16 5.84
C ALA A 72 -5.69 -0.01 6.73
N ASN A 73 -4.73 0.61 7.41
CA ASN A 73 -4.99 1.85 8.15
C ASN A 73 -5.51 2.91 7.15
N PRO A 74 -6.64 3.60 7.44
CA PRO A 74 -7.22 4.59 6.55
C PRO A 74 -6.26 5.68 6.08
N ILE A 75 -5.19 5.95 6.83
CA ILE A 75 -4.16 6.90 6.44
C ILE A 75 -3.54 6.57 5.07
N TYR A 76 -3.41 5.30 4.73
CA TYR A 76 -2.85 4.87 3.44
C TYR A 76 -3.83 5.03 2.28
N TRP A 77 -5.13 5.18 2.56
CA TRP A 77 -6.15 5.29 1.52
C TRP A 77 -5.96 6.56 0.68
N ASP A 78 -5.62 7.68 1.30
CA ASP A 78 -5.31 8.91 0.55
C ASP A 78 -3.85 8.98 0.06
N LEU A 79 -2.91 8.34 0.77
CA LEU A 79 -1.47 8.43 0.43
C LEU A 79 -1.08 7.55 -0.76
N VAL A 80 -1.53 6.30 -0.75
CA VAL A 80 -1.12 5.28 -1.74
C VAL A 80 -2.30 4.87 -2.61
N VAL A 81 -3.42 4.52 -1.98
CA VAL A 81 -4.52 3.85 -2.69
C VAL A 81 -5.18 4.78 -3.70
N LYS A 82 -5.53 6.00 -3.30
CA LYS A 82 -6.22 6.97 -4.14
C LYS A 82 -5.38 7.37 -5.35
N GLU A 83 -4.17 7.86 -5.10
CA GLU A 83 -3.35 8.47 -6.14
C GLU A 83 -2.62 7.40 -6.95
N CYS A 84 -1.97 6.43 -6.31
CA CYS A 84 -1.25 5.40 -7.06
C CYS A 84 -2.18 4.31 -7.59
N VAL A 85 -2.86 3.56 -6.70
CA VAL A 85 -3.52 2.32 -7.11
C VAL A 85 -4.77 2.59 -7.96
N ALA A 86 -5.65 3.46 -7.48
CA ALA A 86 -6.90 3.79 -8.15
C ALA A 86 -6.65 4.65 -9.41
N LYS A 87 -5.97 5.79 -9.28
CA LYS A 87 -5.78 6.74 -10.40
C LYS A 87 -4.59 6.40 -11.31
N GLY A 88 -3.57 5.68 -10.83
CA GLY A 88 -2.33 5.48 -11.58
C GLY A 88 -1.40 6.70 -11.58
N ASP A 89 -1.62 7.68 -10.70
CA ASP A 89 -0.77 8.86 -10.57
C ASP A 89 0.36 8.61 -9.55
N LEU A 90 1.40 7.95 -10.04
CA LEU A 90 2.57 7.53 -9.26
C LEU A 90 3.29 8.73 -8.62
N LYS A 91 3.36 9.85 -9.34
CA LYS A 91 4.10 11.04 -8.91
C LYS A 91 3.36 11.81 -7.83
N THR A 92 2.05 11.99 -7.97
CA THR A 92 1.26 12.63 -6.92
C THR A 92 1.29 11.80 -5.65
N SER A 93 1.14 10.46 -5.77
CA SER A 93 1.25 9.54 -4.62
C SER A 93 2.61 9.67 -3.92
N ALA A 94 3.71 9.67 -4.67
CA ALA A 94 5.05 9.87 -4.14
C ALA A 94 5.18 11.13 -3.28
N GLN A 95 4.65 12.26 -3.77
CA GLN A 95 4.76 13.55 -3.09
C GLN A 95 3.93 13.61 -1.80
N VAL A 96 2.69 13.09 -1.82
CA VAL A 96 1.83 13.11 -0.63
C VAL A 96 2.35 12.16 0.44
N GLN A 97 2.82 10.97 0.03
CA GLN A 97 3.41 9.99 0.94
C GLN A 97 4.70 10.51 1.57
N PHE A 98 5.60 11.12 0.78
CA PHE A 98 6.84 11.71 1.31
C PHE A 98 6.56 12.77 2.34
N ARG A 99 5.66 13.71 2.03
CA ARG A 99 5.28 14.79 2.94
C ARG A 99 4.72 14.23 4.25
N PHE A 100 3.90 13.19 4.19
CA PHE A 100 3.41 12.52 5.37
C PHE A 100 4.56 11.88 6.16
N SER A 101 5.42 11.13 5.49
CA SER A 101 6.53 10.40 6.10
C SER A 101 7.50 11.32 6.85
N VAL A 102 7.97 12.41 6.22
CA VAL A 102 8.91 13.36 6.85
C VAL A 102 8.31 14.16 8.02
N LEU A 103 6.98 14.28 8.08
CA LEU A 103 6.29 14.90 9.22
C LEU A 103 6.05 13.92 10.37
N ASN A 104 6.23 12.61 10.15
CA ASN A 104 5.96 11.54 11.10
C ASN A 104 7.23 10.70 11.37
N HIS A 105 8.32 11.38 11.70
CA HIS A 105 9.58 10.74 12.08
C HIS A 105 9.37 9.70 13.20
N PRO A 106 10.01 8.51 13.15
CA PRO A 106 11.07 8.09 12.23
C PRO A 106 10.60 7.36 10.95
N LEU A 107 9.34 7.51 10.52
CA LEU A 107 8.83 6.80 9.34
C LEU A 107 9.66 7.08 8.07
N ASP A 108 10.17 8.30 7.94
CA ASP A 108 10.99 8.73 6.82
C ASP A 108 12.34 8.03 6.74
N GLU A 109 12.93 7.67 7.88
CA GLU A 109 14.18 6.94 7.94
C GLU A 109 13.99 5.47 7.55
N MET A 110 12.84 4.89 7.94
CA MET A 110 12.42 3.56 7.51
C MET A 110 12.22 3.53 5.99
N ASP A 111 11.42 4.44 5.45
CA ASP A 111 11.16 4.56 4.01
C ASP A 111 12.45 4.80 3.22
N ALA A 112 13.31 5.71 3.69
CA ALA A 112 14.59 5.99 3.04
C ALA A 112 15.47 4.74 2.99
N SER A 113 15.65 4.05 4.12
CA SER A 113 16.46 2.84 4.15
C SER A 113 15.90 1.75 3.23
N TYR A 114 14.57 1.59 3.16
CA TYR A 114 13.90 0.70 2.21
C TYR A 114 14.23 1.06 0.75
N CYS A 115 14.11 2.35 0.39
CA CYS A 115 14.40 2.84 -0.94
C CYS A 115 15.82 2.53 -1.41
N PHE A 116 16.82 2.74 -0.55
CA PHE A 116 18.22 2.49 -0.89
C PHE A 116 18.57 1.01 -0.83
N LEU A 117 18.24 0.28 0.24
CA LEU A 117 18.60 -1.13 0.44
C LEU A 117 17.97 -2.05 -0.62
N TRP A 118 16.73 -1.80 -1.01
CA TRP A 118 16.07 -2.65 -2.01
C TRP A 118 16.57 -2.36 -3.44
N GLY A 119 17.11 -1.16 -3.67
CA GLY A 119 17.63 -0.72 -4.96
C GLY A 119 16.62 0.07 -5.82
N HIS A 120 15.57 0.62 -5.21
CA HIS A 120 14.58 1.43 -5.93
C HIS A 120 15.20 2.67 -6.58
N CYS A 121 16.25 3.24 -5.98
CA CYS A 121 16.96 4.39 -6.55
C CYS A 121 17.71 4.08 -7.86
N GLN A 122 18.08 2.83 -8.09
CA GLN A 122 18.79 2.37 -9.29
C GLN A 122 17.86 1.65 -10.28
N ASN A 123 16.57 1.52 -9.96
CA ASN A 123 15.62 0.86 -10.85
C ASN A 123 15.31 1.76 -12.06
N GLU A 124 15.83 1.39 -13.23
CA GLU A 124 15.60 2.09 -14.49
C GLU A 124 14.37 1.56 -15.25
N GLU A 125 13.90 0.35 -14.92
CA GLU A 125 12.77 -0.31 -15.58
C GLU A 125 11.43 0.38 -15.23
N VAL A 126 11.24 0.77 -13.97
CA VAL A 126 10.05 1.50 -13.56
C VAL A 126 10.20 2.98 -13.89
N THR A 127 9.21 3.49 -14.62
CA THR A 127 9.07 4.88 -14.99
C THR A 127 7.77 5.45 -14.43
N SER A 128 7.56 6.76 -14.55
CA SER A 128 6.29 7.39 -14.16
C SER A 128 5.08 6.97 -15.02
N ARG A 129 5.30 6.14 -16.05
CA ARG A 129 4.27 5.60 -16.94
C ARG A 129 4.07 4.10 -16.80
N THR A 130 4.84 3.45 -15.92
CA THR A 130 4.74 2.00 -15.72
C THR A 130 3.31 1.65 -15.30
N THR A 131 2.71 0.76 -16.07
CA THR A 131 1.38 0.22 -15.84
C THR A 131 1.41 -0.86 -14.76
N ARG A 132 0.23 -1.22 -14.27
CA ARG A 132 0.08 -2.30 -13.29
C ARG A 132 0.54 -3.63 -13.88
N GLU A 133 0.18 -3.91 -15.13
CA GLU A 133 0.49 -5.16 -15.82
C GLU A 133 2.01 -5.32 -16.00
N GLU A 134 2.70 -4.24 -16.37
CA GLU A 134 4.17 -4.23 -16.43
C GLU A 134 4.79 -4.45 -15.06
N ALA A 135 4.24 -3.84 -14.00
CA ALA A 135 4.75 -4.02 -12.64
C ALA A 135 4.57 -5.48 -12.14
N ILE A 136 3.48 -6.15 -12.51
CA ILE A 136 3.26 -7.57 -12.17
C ILE A 136 4.32 -8.45 -12.85
N GLU A 137 4.64 -8.17 -14.11
CA GLU A 137 5.69 -8.90 -14.83
C GLU A 137 7.07 -8.69 -14.18
N MET A 138 7.39 -7.46 -13.78
CA MET A 138 8.60 -7.18 -12.99
C MET A 138 8.60 -7.96 -11.68
N CYS A 139 7.49 -8.00 -10.95
CA CYS A 139 7.36 -8.78 -9.72
C CYS A 139 7.63 -10.28 -9.94
N ASN A 140 7.15 -10.86 -11.04
CA ASN A 140 7.43 -12.25 -11.40
C ASN A 140 8.92 -12.50 -11.70
N GLN A 141 9.59 -11.55 -12.34
CA GLN A 141 11.02 -11.64 -12.66
C GLN A 141 11.90 -11.47 -11.43
N ILE A 142 11.53 -10.53 -10.55
CA ILE A 142 12.26 -10.23 -9.32
C ILE A 142 12.10 -11.37 -8.29
N PHE A 143 10.91 -11.97 -8.22
CA PHE A 143 10.56 -13.02 -7.26
C PHE A 143 10.05 -14.29 -7.96
N PRO A 144 10.92 -15.06 -8.62
CA PRO A 144 10.53 -16.31 -9.24
C PRO A 144 10.24 -17.40 -8.20
N GLU A 145 9.50 -18.43 -8.62
CA GLU A 145 9.28 -19.64 -7.82
C GLU A 145 10.62 -20.32 -7.43
N PRO A 146 10.74 -20.90 -6.23
CA PRO A 146 9.71 -21.04 -5.19
C PRO A 146 9.60 -19.84 -4.23
N ASN A 147 10.38 -18.76 -4.43
CA ASN A 147 10.46 -17.62 -3.51
C ASN A 147 9.57 -16.45 -3.98
N SER A 148 8.35 -16.77 -4.36
CA SER A 148 7.43 -15.86 -5.07
C SER A 148 6.80 -14.81 -4.17
N TRP A 149 6.45 -13.65 -4.74
CA TRP A 149 5.64 -12.64 -4.08
C TRP A 149 4.19 -13.10 -3.82
N GLN A 150 3.78 -14.20 -4.44
CA GLN A 150 2.40 -14.71 -4.32
C GLN A 150 2.15 -15.53 -3.06
N SER A 151 3.21 -15.91 -2.34
CA SER A 151 3.11 -16.77 -1.15
C SER A 151 3.24 -16.00 0.17
N VAL A 152 3.37 -14.67 0.13
CA VAL A 152 3.60 -13.88 1.35
C VAL A 152 2.30 -13.45 2.03
N GLY A 153 2.31 -13.43 3.35
CA GLY A 153 1.31 -12.83 4.24
C GLY A 153 1.89 -11.66 5.04
N PHE A 154 1.02 -10.90 5.72
CA PHE A 154 1.50 -9.85 6.63
C PHE A 154 2.30 -10.39 7.82
N SER A 155 2.14 -11.68 8.17
CA SER A 155 2.90 -12.33 9.24
C SER A 155 4.37 -12.54 8.92
N ASP A 156 4.74 -12.53 7.63
CA ASP A 156 6.13 -12.71 7.19
C ASP A 156 6.94 -11.43 7.37
N ALA A 157 6.25 -10.30 7.48
CA ALA A 157 6.86 -9.03 7.73
C ALA A 157 7.37 -8.98 9.19
N PRO A 158 8.54 -8.37 9.46
CA PRO A 158 9.06 -8.25 10.81
C PRO A 158 8.01 -7.64 11.74
N THR A 159 7.87 -8.20 12.95
CA THR A 159 6.79 -7.99 13.96
C THR A 159 6.45 -6.54 14.34
N ASN A 160 7.17 -5.54 13.83
CA ASN A 160 6.89 -4.12 14.03
C ASN A 160 5.90 -3.53 13.01
N LEU A 161 5.40 -4.36 12.09
CA LEU A 161 4.39 -4.00 11.09
C LEU A 161 2.97 -4.40 11.47
N SER A 162 2.60 -4.34 12.75
CA SER A 162 1.17 -4.25 13.00
C SER A 162 0.66 -3.04 12.20
N MET A 163 -0.18 -3.29 11.18
CA MET A 163 -0.90 -2.23 10.45
C MET A 163 -1.68 -1.32 11.43
N ASP A 164 -1.84 -1.80 12.65
CA ASP A 164 -2.02 -1.01 13.86
C ASP A 164 -0.73 -0.23 14.19
N VAL A 165 -0.54 0.89 13.48
CA VAL A 165 0.49 1.89 13.78
C VAL A 165 0.08 2.60 15.07
N SER A 166 0.06 1.88 16.18
CA SER A 166 -0.07 2.48 17.50
C SER A 166 1.22 3.25 17.76
N PRO A 167 1.16 4.57 18.03
CA PRO A 167 2.35 5.42 18.25
C PRO A 167 3.27 4.95 19.40
N ARG A 168 2.88 3.91 20.15
CA ARG A 168 3.55 3.44 21.37
C ARG A 168 4.59 2.33 21.14
N HIS A 169 4.79 1.83 19.93
CA HIS A 169 5.71 0.70 19.66
C HIS A 169 6.77 0.98 18.58
N VAL A 170 6.94 2.23 18.14
CA VAL A 170 7.90 2.62 17.09
C VAL A 170 9.36 2.67 17.61
N ASP A 171 9.60 2.36 18.89
CA ASP A 171 10.86 2.68 19.56
C ASP A 171 12.07 1.76 19.24
N SER A 172 11.92 0.67 18.46
CA SER A 172 13.05 -0.27 18.26
C SER A 172 13.70 -0.28 16.87
N TYR A 173 13.05 0.22 15.82
CA TYR A 173 13.65 0.26 14.48
C TYR A 173 13.35 1.59 13.79
N THR A 174 14.37 2.45 13.73
CA THR A 174 14.31 3.70 12.96
C THR A 174 14.62 3.48 11.48
N HIS A 175 15.20 2.35 11.09
CA HIS A 175 15.56 2.01 9.71
C HIS A 175 15.83 0.51 9.53
N PHE A 176 15.79 0.04 8.29
CA PHE A 176 16.27 -1.28 7.89
C PHE A 176 17.79 -1.26 7.73
N ASN A 177 18.41 -2.41 7.98
CA ASN A 177 19.87 -2.60 7.91
C ASN A 177 20.31 -3.74 6.99
N THR A 178 19.38 -4.58 6.53
CA THR A 178 19.69 -5.72 5.65
C THR A 178 18.73 -5.82 4.48
N SER A 179 19.20 -6.42 3.38
CA SER A 179 18.38 -6.74 2.20
C SER A 179 17.17 -7.61 2.55
N ASP A 180 17.36 -8.58 3.44
CA ASP A 180 16.31 -9.56 3.76
C ASP A 180 15.12 -8.88 4.46
N GLN A 181 15.38 -7.85 5.26
CA GLN A 181 14.33 -7.06 5.90
C GLN A 181 13.48 -6.30 4.89
N VAL A 182 14.07 -5.79 3.81
CA VAL A 182 13.37 -5.00 2.79
C VAL A 182 12.78 -5.87 1.67
N GLU A 183 13.29 -7.08 1.48
CA GLU A 183 12.78 -8.04 0.50
C GLU A 183 11.31 -8.35 0.74
N ILE A 184 10.93 -8.62 1.99
CA ILE A 184 9.54 -8.95 2.31
C ILE A 184 8.58 -7.78 2.05
N TYR A 185 9.03 -6.53 2.25
CA TYR A 185 8.24 -5.35 1.91
C TYR A 185 8.03 -5.21 0.41
N ALA A 186 9.08 -5.46 -0.38
CA ALA A 186 8.95 -5.47 -1.83
C ALA A 186 8.03 -6.59 -2.33
N LYS A 187 8.05 -7.78 -1.70
CA LYS A 187 7.07 -8.85 -2.00
C LYS A 187 5.66 -8.46 -1.62
N LEU A 188 5.46 -7.85 -0.45
CA LEU A 188 4.16 -7.33 -0.04
C LEU A 188 3.67 -6.25 -1.01
N ALA A 189 4.53 -5.33 -1.44
CA ALA A 189 4.18 -4.32 -2.43
C ALA A 189 3.76 -4.94 -3.78
N CYS A 190 4.43 -6.03 -4.20
CA CYS A 190 3.97 -6.84 -5.33
C CYS A 190 2.61 -7.47 -5.06
N ALA A 191 2.42 -8.13 -3.91
CA ALA A 191 1.18 -8.80 -3.52
C ALA A 191 -0.02 -7.84 -3.41
N GLN A 192 0.21 -6.61 -3.00
CA GLN A 192 -0.80 -5.56 -2.86
C GLN A 192 -0.97 -4.70 -4.14
N GLY A 193 -0.13 -4.93 -5.16
CA GLY A 193 -0.24 -4.27 -6.46
C GLY A 193 0.38 -2.88 -6.56
N ASN A 194 1.25 -2.48 -5.62
CA ASN A 194 1.83 -1.14 -5.53
C ASN A 194 3.37 -1.09 -5.69
N TYR A 195 4.05 -2.16 -6.11
CA TYR A 195 5.52 -2.17 -6.28
C TYR A 195 6.06 -0.96 -7.08
N HIS A 196 5.42 -0.64 -8.20
CA HIS A 196 5.79 0.50 -9.05
C HIS A 196 5.53 1.86 -8.38
N CYS A 197 4.54 1.96 -7.48
CA CYS A 197 4.33 3.13 -6.63
C CYS A 197 5.56 3.38 -5.76
N ASP A 198 6.06 2.33 -5.10
CA ASP A 198 7.19 2.42 -4.18
C ASP A 198 8.47 2.85 -4.91
N VAL A 199 8.71 2.30 -6.11
CA VAL A 199 9.88 2.68 -6.91
C VAL A 199 9.82 4.17 -7.28
N VAL A 200 8.69 4.65 -7.79
CA VAL A 200 8.52 6.07 -8.16
C VAL A 200 8.55 6.96 -6.93
N TYR A 201 7.94 6.53 -5.82
CA TYR A 201 8.01 7.18 -4.52
C TYR A 201 9.46 7.45 -4.13
N CYS A 202 10.29 6.41 -4.11
CA CYS A 202 11.71 6.53 -3.81
C CYS A 202 12.43 7.47 -4.79
N LYS A 203 12.25 7.27 -6.10
CA LYS A 203 12.95 8.02 -7.16
C LYS A 203 12.62 9.50 -7.17
N GLU A 204 11.38 9.88 -6.88
CA GLU A 204 10.95 11.28 -6.85
C GLU A 204 11.28 12.00 -5.53
N THR A 205 11.74 11.26 -4.50
CA THR A 205 11.84 11.80 -3.13
C THR A 205 13.21 11.50 -2.49
N TYR A 206 13.37 10.38 -1.78
CA TYR A 206 14.56 10.01 -1.02
C TYR A 206 15.82 9.94 -1.89
N CYS A 207 15.69 9.41 -3.11
CA CYS A 207 16.84 9.25 -4.02
C CYS A 207 17.40 10.59 -4.53
N GLN A 208 16.64 11.69 -4.42
CA GLN A 208 17.05 13.03 -4.83
C GLN A 208 17.43 13.92 -3.64
N THR A 209 17.08 13.51 -2.42
CA THR A 209 17.29 14.30 -1.21
C THR A 209 18.68 14.07 -0.65
N GLU A 210 19.50 15.12 -0.62
CA GLU A 210 20.92 15.02 -0.24
C GLU A 210 21.15 14.37 1.13
N TYR A 211 20.32 14.69 2.13
CA TYR A 211 20.38 14.09 3.45
C TYR A 211 20.32 12.55 3.41
N TYR A 212 19.29 11.98 2.77
CA TYR A 212 19.11 10.53 2.72
C TYR A 212 20.12 9.85 1.80
N ARG A 213 20.55 10.52 0.73
CA ARG A 213 21.65 10.00 -0.12
C ARG A 213 22.94 9.84 0.66
N GLN A 214 23.38 10.89 1.36
CA GLN A 214 24.59 10.84 2.19
C GLN A 214 24.50 9.73 3.23
N LYS A 215 23.31 9.55 3.83
CA LYS A 215 23.09 8.58 4.90
C LYS A 215 22.97 7.15 4.39
N TYR A 216 22.28 6.88 3.28
CA TYR A 216 21.86 5.53 2.91
C TYR A 216 22.37 5.04 1.55
N GLN A 217 22.98 5.87 0.70
CA GLN A 217 23.47 5.44 -0.61
C GLN A 217 24.48 4.29 -0.54
N HIS A 218 25.26 4.21 0.54
CA HIS A 218 26.22 3.13 0.76
C HIS A 218 25.56 1.75 0.99
N LEU A 219 24.26 1.73 1.28
CA LEU A 219 23.45 0.51 1.43
C LEU A 219 22.89 -0.01 0.11
N SER A 220 22.98 0.78 -0.97
CA SER A 220 22.40 0.37 -2.25
C SER A 220 23.05 -0.90 -2.79
N PRO A 221 22.24 -1.83 -3.33
CA PRO A 221 22.75 -3.03 -3.94
C PRO A 221 23.57 -2.67 -5.18
N LYS A 222 24.48 -3.56 -5.56
CA LYS A 222 25.12 -3.46 -6.87
C LYS A 222 24.05 -3.65 -7.96
N PRO A 223 24.19 -2.99 -9.13
CA PRO A 223 23.32 -3.26 -10.28
C PRO A 223 23.26 -4.76 -10.54
N ARG A 224 22.03 -5.31 -10.65
CA ARG A 224 21.80 -6.73 -10.92
C ARG A 224 21.98 -7.02 -12.41
#